data_AF-A0A4R1VSQ7-F1
#
_entry.id   AF-A0A4R1VSQ7-F1
#
_cell.length_a   1.000
_cell.length_b   1.000
_cell.length_c   1.000
_cell.angle_alpha   90.00
_cell.angle_beta   90.00
_cell.angle_gamma   90.00
#
_symmetry.space_group_name_H-M   'P 1'
#
loop_
_entity.id
_entity.type
_entity.pdbx_description
1 polymer ?
#
loop_
_entity_poly.entity_id
_entity_poly.type
_entity_poly.pdbx_seq_one_letter_code
_entity_poly.pdbx_strand_id
1 'polypeptide(L)'
;MIRRNNATGELAYYRCWSPAPVPLRDLVRVAGQRRTIEESFQASKTLTGLDQHQVRRWTSWHRWTVLAMLAHAFLASVAATERTENPAPQESSLIALM
;
A
#
# COMPACT_ATOMS: atom_id res chain seq x y z
N MET A 1 -6.28 -19.83 0.92
CA MET A 1 -4.82 -19.81 0.66
C MET A 1 -4.09 -20.03 1.98
N ILE A 2 -3.05 -20.85 1.98
CA ILE A 2 -2.22 -21.10 3.19
C ILE A 2 -0.83 -20.53 2.92
N ARG A 3 -0.34 -19.69 3.83
CA ARG A 3 1.05 -19.20 3.82
C ARG A 3 1.77 -19.86 4.99
N ARG A 4 2.93 -20.47 4.72
CA ARG A 4 3.82 -20.98 5.76
C ARG A 4 4.92 -19.96 6.03
N ASN A 5 5.21 -19.70 7.29
CA ASN A 5 6.41 -18.98 7.68
C ASN A 5 7.58 -19.98 7.72
N ASN A 6 8.62 -19.75 6.91
CA ASN A 6 9.77 -20.66 6.84
C ASN A 6 10.67 -20.59 8.09
N ALA A 7 10.60 -19.51 8.87
CA ALA A 7 11.40 -19.33 10.08
C ALA A 7 10.73 -19.92 11.33
N THR A 8 9.41 -19.75 11.48
CA THR A 8 8.66 -20.22 12.67
C THR A 8 7.83 -21.47 12.41
N GLY A 9 7.66 -21.88 11.15
CA GLY A 9 6.81 -23.00 10.76
C GLY A 9 5.31 -22.72 10.85
N GLU A 10 4.90 -21.55 11.34
CA GLU A 10 3.50 -21.18 11.52
C GLU A 10 2.75 -21.10 10.19
N LEU A 11 1.50 -21.59 10.21
CA LEU A 11 0.59 -21.59 9.07
C LEU A 11 -0.44 -20.48 9.24
N ALA A 12 -0.43 -19.51 8.32
CA ALA A 12 -1.44 -18.47 8.23
C ALA A 12 -2.49 -18.84 7.16
N TYR A 13 -3.77 -18.80 7.55
CA TYR A 13 -4.89 -19.10 6.68
C TYR A 13 -5.54 -17.82 6.17
N TYR A 14 -5.65 -17.69 4.84
CA TYR A 14 -6.34 -16.59 4.17
C TYR A 14 -7.62 -17.11 3.51
N ARG A 15 -8.76 -16.50 3.82
CA ARG A 15 -10.02 -16.72 3.11
C ARG A 15 -10.03 -15.86 1.85
N CYS A 16 -9.99 -16.51 0.69
CA CYS A 16 -10.04 -15.85 -0.61
C CYS A 16 -11.37 -16.21 -1.28
N TRP A 17 -12.11 -15.21 -1.75
CA TRP A 17 -13.32 -15.41 -2.54
C TRP A 17 -13.10 -14.85 -3.94
N SER A 18 -13.50 -15.59 -4.97
CA SER A 18 -13.50 -15.14 -6.36
C SER A 18 -14.64 -15.82 -7.13
N PRO A 19 -15.33 -15.09 -8.03
CA PRO A 19 -16.39 -15.65 -8.88
C PRO A 19 -15.87 -16.60 -9.97
N ALA A 20 -14.57 -16.52 -10.32
CA ALA A 20 -13.93 -17.40 -11.31
C ALA A 20 -12.62 -18.02 -10.74
N PRO A 21 -12.11 -19.13 -11.31
CA PRO A 21 -10.82 -19.70 -10.92
C PRO A 21 -9.70 -18.69 -11.15
N VAL A 22 -8.98 -18.31 -10.10
CA VAL A 22 -7.86 -17.34 -10.16
C VAL A 22 -6.56 -18.06 -9.81
N PRO A 23 -5.46 -17.83 -10.53
CA PRO A 23 -4.19 -18.43 -10.18
C PRO A 23 -3.69 -17.94 -8.82
N LEU A 24 -2.97 -18.82 -8.11
CA LEU A 24 -2.45 -18.56 -6.76
C LEU A 24 -1.61 -17.28 -6.69
N ARG A 25 -0.87 -16.94 -7.75
CA ARG A 25 -0.06 -15.71 -7.84
C ARG A 25 -0.90 -14.45 -7.63
N ASP A 26 -2.13 -14.41 -8.14
CA ASP A 26 -3.00 -13.24 -8.05
C ASP A 26 -3.59 -13.14 -6.64
N LEU A 27 -3.93 -14.29 -6.03
CA LEU A 27 -4.35 -14.35 -4.63
C LEU A 27 -3.23 -13.90 -3.67
N VAL A 28 -1.97 -14.28 -3.96
CA VAL A 28 -0.79 -13.83 -3.21
C VAL A 28 -0.58 -12.33 -3.39
N ARG A 29 -0.72 -11.81 -4.62
CA ARG A 29 -0.61 -10.38 -4.91
C ARG A 29 -1.64 -9.58 -4.11
N VAL A 30 -2.90 -10.01 -4.11
CA VAL A 30 -3.99 -9.38 -3.33
C VAL A 30 -3.73 -9.48 -1.84
N ALA A 31 -3.27 -10.63 -1.33
CA ALA A 31 -2.89 -10.76 0.07
C ALA A 31 -1.72 -9.85 0.47
N GLY A 32 -0.78 -9.60 -0.46
CA GLY A 32 0.35 -8.69 -0.28
C GLY A 32 -0.03 -7.22 -0.31
N GLN A 33 -1.09 -6.84 -1.04
CA GLN A 33 -1.59 -5.46 -1.09
C GLN A 33 -2.01 -4.92 0.27
N ARG A 34 -2.41 -5.78 1.22
CA ARG A 34 -2.73 -5.36 2.59
C ARG A 34 -1.61 -4.52 3.21
N ARG A 35 -0.35 -4.92 3.00
CA ARG A 35 0.80 -4.20 3.54
C ARG A 35 0.95 -2.81 2.90
N THR A 36 0.81 -2.74 1.58
CA THR A 36 0.86 -1.47 0.84
C THR A 36 -0.24 -0.51 1.30
N ILE A 37 -1.45 -1.02 1.58
CA ILE A 37 -2.55 -0.21 2.11
C ILE A 37 -2.18 0.37 3.48
N GLU A 38 -1.65 -0.45 4.39
CA GLU A 38 -1.21 0.01 5.71
C GLU A 38 -0.12 1.08 5.59
N GLU A 39 0.86 0.87 4.70
CA GLU A 39 1.93 1.82 4.44
C GLU A 39 1.40 3.15 3.86
N SER A 40 0.40 3.12 2.96
CA SER A 40 -0.28 4.32 2.46
C SER A 40 -1.06 5.05 3.57
N PHE A 41 -1.76 4.32 4.44
CA PHE A 41 -2.44 4.92 5.60
C PHE A 41 -1.45 5.58 6.56
N GLN A 42 -0.32 4.91 6.82
CA GLN A 42 0.72 5.46 7.67
C GLN A 42 1.37 6.69 7.03
N ALA A 43 1.64 6.65 5.72
CA ALA A 43 2.12 7.79 4.96
C ALA A 43 1.12 8.96 4.96
N SER A 44 -0.19 8.68 4.92
CA SER A 44 -1.23 9.72 5.04
C SER A 44 -1.19 10.41 6.41
N LYS A 45 -0.91 9.69 7.49
CA LYS A 45 -0.72 10.31 8.82
C LYS A 45 0.46 11.27 8.82
N THR A 46 1.59 10.86 8.26
CA THR A 46 2.82 11.67 8.23
C THR A 46 2.76 12.83 7.24
N LEU A 47 2.28 12.61 6.03
CA LEU A 47 2.31 13.58 4.93
C LEU A 47 1.12 14.53 4.93
N THR A 48 -0.07 14.05 5.32
CA THR A 48 -1.32 14.82 5.24
C THR A 48 -1.96 15.11 6.59
N GLY A 49 -1.29 14.73 7.69
CA GLY A 49 -1.76 15.03 9.05
C GLY A 49 -3.07 14.32 9.41
N LEU A 50 -3.27 13.09 8.91
CA LEU A 50 -4.52 12.34 9.11
C LEU A 50 -4.90 12.19 10.60
N ASP A 51 -3.94 12.12 11.53
CA ASP A 51 -4.23 12.01 12.97
C ASP A 51 -4.35 13.35 13.70
N GLN A 52 -3.94 14.46 13.08
CA GLN A 52 -3.80 15.75 13.78
C GLN A 52 -5.13 16.50 13.98
N HIS A 53 -6.26 15.93 13.56
CA HIS A 53 -7.57 16.54 13.74
C HIS A 53 -8.12 16.30 15.14
N GLN A 54 -8.55 17.37 15.82
CA GLN A 54 -9.26 17.23 17.08
C GLN A 54 -10.69 16.72 16.83
N VAL A 55 -10.92 15.44 17.16
CA VAL A 55 -12.18 14.71 16.98
C VAL A 55 -13.28 15.23 17.93
N ARG A 56 -13.73 16.47 17.69
CA ARG A 56 -14.78 17.12 18.50
C ARG A 56 -16.18 16.99 17.93
N ARG A 57 -16.31 16.79 16.60
CA ARG A 57 -17.60 16.60 15.90
C ARG A 57 -17.45 15.64 14.73
N TRP A 58 -18.40 14.72 14.58
CA TRP A 58 -18.42 13.68 13.54
C TRP A 58 -18.28 14.22 12.10
N THR A 59 -19.04 15.27 11.76
CA THR A 59 -19.03 15.86 10.42
C THR A 59 -17.72 16.54 10.07
N SER A 60 -17.07 17.17 11.04
CA SER A 60 -15.77 17.82 10.88
C SER A 60 -14.66 16.78 10.69
N TRP A 61 -14.68 15.73 11.51
CA TRP A 61 -13.75 14.60 11.40
C TRP A 61 -13.89 13.90 10.04
N HIS A 62 -15.11 13.56 9.62
CA HIS A 62 -15.35 12.89 8.35
C HIS A 62 -14.85 13.71 7.15
N ARG A 63 -15.12 15.03 7.12
CA ARG A 63 -14.63 15.91 6.04
C ARG A 63 -13.10 15.99 6.02
N TRP A 64 -12.47 16.07 7.20
CA TRP A 64 -11.01 16.09 7.31
C TRP A 64 -10.38 14.79 6.81
N THR A 65 -10.89 13.64 7.28
CA THR A 65 -10.40 12.31 6.87
C THR A 65 -10.50 12.13 5.36
N VAL A 66 -11.63 12.51 4.74
CA VAL A 66 -11.81 12.43 3.29
C VAL A 66 -10.82 13.34 2.56
N LEU A 67 -10.63 14.58 3.01
CA LEU A 67 -9.66 15.51 2.40
C LEU A 67 -8.22 15.01 2.51
N ALA A 68 -7.82 14.48 3.67
CA ALA A 68 -6.47 13.93 3.87
C ALA A 68 -6.23 12.68 3.00
N MET A 69 -7.21 11.77 2.91
CA MET A 69 -7.12 10.59 2.03
C MET A 69 -7.07 10.98 0.55
N LEU A 70 -7.84 11.99 0.13
CA LEU A 70 -7.80 12.52 -1.24
C LEU A 70 -6.44 13.17 -1.56
N ALA A 71 -5.89 13.98 -0.65
CA ALA A 71 -4.58 14.59 -0.82
C ALA A 71 -3.48 13.51 -0.93
N HIS A 72 -3.55 12.46 -0.12
CA HIS A 72 -2.61 11.35 -0.22
C HIS A 72 -2.76 10.57 -1.54
N ALA A 73 -4.00 10.32 -1.98
CA ALA A 73 -4.25 9.67 -3.27
C ALA A 73 -3.71 10.50 -4.45
N PHE A 74 -3.85 11.83 -4.39
CA PHE A 74 -3.27 12.73 -5.38
C PHE A 74 -1.74 12.62 -5.40
N LEU A 75 -1.08 12.73 -4.25
CA LEU A 75 0.38 12.59 -4.14
C LEU A 75 0.86 11.21 -4.64
N ALA A 76 0.15 10.14 -4.29
CA ALA A 76 0.47 8.79 -4.74
C ALA A 76 0.33 8.65 -6.27
N SER A 77 -0.69 9.29 -6.87
CA SER A 77 -0.90 9.27 -8.31
C SER A 77 0.19 10.03 -9.07
N VAL A 78 0.57 11.22 -8.60
CA VAL A 78 1.66 12.01 -9.18
C VAL A 78 2.98 11.24 -9.07
N ALA A 79 3.28 10.67 -7.90
CA ALA A 79 4.48 9.86 -7.70
C ALA A 79 4.52 8.59 -8.58
N ALA A 80 3.36 8.01 -8.90
CA ALA A 80 3.26 6.87 -9.81
C ALA A 80 3.50 7.28 -11.27
N THR A 81 2.96 8.42 -11.71
CA THR A 81 3.21 8.98 -13.03
C THR A 81 4.69 9.33 -13.22
N GLU A 82 5.28 10.07 -12.28
CA GLU A 82 6.71 10.43 -12.28
C GLU A 82 7.61 9.19 -12.37
N ARG A 83 7.30 8.11 -11.63
CA ARG A 83 8.06 6.85 -11.69
C ARG A 83 7.96 6.15 -13.04
N THR A 84 6.86 6.37 -13.76
CA THR A 84 6.64 5.81 -15.10
C THR A 84 7.38 6.61 -16.16
N GLU A 85 7.39 7.95 -16.03
CA GLU A 85 8.07 8.86 -16.95
C GLU A 85 9.60 8.91 -16.74
N ASN A 86 10.05 8.80 -15.49
CA ASN A 86 11.46 8.77 -15.12
C ASN A 86 11.78 7.45 -14.40
N PRO A 87 11.96 6.35 -15.13
CA PRO A 87 12.42 5.11 -14.53
C PRO A 87 13.80 5.36 -13.90
N ALA A 88 13.94 5.06 -12.61
CA ALA A 88 15.18 5.24 -11.88
C ALA A 88 16.38 4.70 -12.69
N PRO A 89 17.52 5.41 -12.73
CA PRO A 89 18.72 4.92 -13.40
C PRO A 89 19.01 3.50 -12.90
N GLN A 90 19.14 2.56 -13.84
CA GLN A 90 19.49 1.18 -13.53
C GLN A 90 20.84 1.16 -12.81
N GLU A 91 20.81 1.05 -11.47
CA GLU A 91 21.97 0.76 -10.60
C GLU A 91 22.69 -0.53 -11.02
N SER A 92 22.10 -1.33 -11.92
CA SER A 92 22.71 -2.46 -12.61
C SER A 92 24.02 -2.10 -13.34
N SER A 93 24.21 -0.83 -13.71
CA SER A 93 25.43 -0.36 -14.39
C SER A 93 26.62 -0.18 -13.46
N LEU A 94 26.40 -0.04 -12.14
CA LEU A 94 27.46 0.16 -11.14
C LEU A 94 28.04 -1.16 -10.59
N ILE A 95 27.31 -2.28 -10.73
CA ILE A 95 27.78 -3.61 -10.28
C ILE A 95 28.55 -4.34 -11.41
N ALA A 96 28.39 -3.94 -12.67
CA ALA A 96 29.08 -4.58 -13.81
C ALA A 96 30.49 -4.02 -14.10
N LEU A 97 30.94 -3.01 -13.36
CA LEU A 97 32.24 -2.34 -13.52
C LEU A 97 33.21 -2.55 -12.34
N MET A 98 32.86 -3.41 -11.38
CA MET A 98 33.72 -3.88 -10.28
C MET A 98 33.96 -5.39 -10.42
#